data_AF-D4IIV8-F1
#
_entry.id   AF-D4IIV8-F1
#
_cell.length_a   1.000
_cell.length_b   1.000
_cell.length_c   1.000
_cell.angle_alpha   90.00
_cell.angle_beta   90.00
_cell.angle_gamma   90.00
#
_symmetry.space_group_name_H-M   'P 1'
#
loop_
_entity.id
_entity.type
_entity.pdbx_description
1 polymer ?
#
loop_
_entity_poly.entity_id
_entity_poly.type
_entity_poly.pdbx_seq_one_letter_code
_entity_poly.pdbx_strand_id
1 'polypeptide(L)'
;MGRPTKYNKKIAEKICSLIATDTYTVAEVCRMVKISDSTYYDWITRFPEFSENIKKAEAERMAFFVAEAKKSLLRKIQGYTVQEKHITTVGSGKYDINGKEIPRIKEQKIVDKHYQPDTAAIIFTLTNGEPENWKNRQNNEVTGKDGKDLFGQLTDEELDARIAELEKKLDK
;
A
#
# COMPACT_ATOMS: atom_id res chain seq x y z
N MET A 1 35.26 7.83 -14.90
CA MET A 1 35.42 7.79 -13.43
C MET A 1 34.84 6.48 -12.91
N GLY A 2 35.58 5.74 -12.09
CA GLY A 2 35.12 4.44 -11.55
C GLY A 2 34.04 4.63 -10.48
N ARG A 3 33.08 3.70 -10.42
CA ARG A 3 32.06 3.70 -9.34
C ARG A 3 32.73 3.34 -8.00
N PRO A 4 32.36 4.00 -6.88
CA PRO A 4 32.92 3.66 -5.57
C PRO A 4 32.60 2.22 -5.19
N THR A 5 33.62 1.48 -4.73
CA THR A 5 33.48 0.10 -4.23
C THR A 5 33.77 0.00 -2.73
N LYS A 6 34.67 0.84 -2.20
CA LYS A 6 34.97 0.91 -0.76
C LYS A 6 33.80 1.53 0.01
N TYR A 7 33.49 0.97 1.18
CA TYR A 7 32.45 1.48 2.06
C TYR A 7 32.64 2.96 2.37
N ASN A 8 31.57 3.72 2.21
CA ASN A 8 31.56 5.15 2.49
C ASN A 8 30.33 5.49 3.32
N LYS A 9 30.56 5.87 4.58
CA LYS A 9 29.50 6.17 5.55
C LYS A 9 28.52 7.25 5.06
N LYS A 10 29.00 8.29 4.37
CA LYS A 10 28.12 9.35 3.83
C LYS A 10 27.21 8.83 2.71
N ILE A 11 27.71 7.92 1.88
CA ILE A 11 26.90 7.27 0.84
C ILE A 11 25.88 6.34 1.49
N ALA A 12 26.29 5.54 2.48
CA ALA A 12 25.41 4.67 3.25
C ALA A 12 24.26 5.45 3.94
N GLU A 13 24.58 6.55 4.63
CA GLU A 13 23.59 7.45 5.24
C GLU A 13 22.61 8.03 4.21
N LYS A 14 23.12 8.45 3.03
CA LYS A 14 22.28 8.95 1.95
C LYS A 14 21.35 7.87 1.39
N ILE A 15 21.82 6.63 1.27
CA ILE A 15 21.00 5.49 0.85
C ILE A 15 19.86 5.27 1.86
N CYS A 16 20.16 5.24 3.16
CA CYS A 16 19.14 5.08 4.20
C CYS A 16 18.09 6.21 4.15
N SER A 17 18.53 7.47 3.97
CA SER A 17 17.62 8.61 3.85
C SER A 17 16.69 8.52 2.63
N LEU A 18 17.20 8.05 1.49
CA LEU A 18 16.39 7.86 0.28
C LEU A 18 15.37 6.71 0.45
N ILE A 19 15.76 5.63 1.14
CA ILE A 19 14.87 4.50 1.42
C ILE A 19 13.79 4.88 2.43
N ALA A 20 14.10 5.71 3.42
CA ALA A 20 13.14 6.14 4.43
C ALA A 20 12.08 7.10 3.87
N THR A 21 12.43 7.92 2.87
CA THR A 21 11.58 9.03 2.41
C THR A 21 10.84 8.76 1.10
N ASP A 22 11.29 7.80 0.28
CA ASP A 22 10.74 7.60 -1.07
C ASP A 22 10.36 6.13 -1.35
N THR A 23 9.65 5.93 -2.45
CA THR A 23 9.23 4.66 -3.03
C THR A 23 10.27 4.03 -3.96
N TYR A 24 11.47 4.60 -4.05
CA TYR A 24 12.52 4.11 -4.94
C TYR A 24 12.89 2.65 -4.67
N THR A 25 13.16 1.95 -5.77
CA THR A 25 13.80 0.63 -5.75
C THR A 25 15.28 0.77 -5.36
N VAL A 26 15.87 -0.31 -4.82
CA VAL A 26 17.31 -0.37 -4.51
C VAL A 26 18.17 0.02 -5.72
N ALA A 27 17.79 -0.42 -6.92
CA ALA A 27 18.51 -0.10 -8.15
C ALA A 27 18.48 1.41 -8.49
N GLU A 28 17.35 2.09 -8.27
CA GLU A 28 17.24 3.53 -8.46
C GLU A 28 18.07 4.29 -7.44
N VAL A 29 18.00 3.89 -6.16
CA VAL A 29 18.83 4.48 -5.10
C VAL A 29 20.32 4.31 -5.42
N CYS A 30 20.74 3.12 -5.87
CA CYS A 30 22.13 2.87 -6.29
C CYS A 30 22.57 3.76 -7.45
N ARG A 31 21.71 3.97 -8.45
CA ARG A 31 21.97 4.91 -9.57
C ARG A 31 22.11 6.35 -9.08
N MET A 32 21.24 6.80 -8.18
CA MET A 32 21.26 8.17 -7.63
C MET A 32 22.53 8.46 -6.85
N VAL A 33 23.01 7.49 -6.07
CA VAL A 33 24.25 7.64 -5.28
C VAL A 33 25.50 7.18 -6.04
N LYS A 34 25.33 6.74 -7.30
CA LYS A 34 26.39 6.34 -8.24
C LYS A 34 27.24 5.13 -7.80
N ILE A 35 26.62 4.15 -7.14
CA ILE A 35 27.22 2.83 -6.86
C ILE A 35 26.62 1.76 -7.77
N SER A 36 27.24 0.57 -7.86
CA SER A 36 26.58 -0.60 -8.45
C SER A 36 25.74 -1.33 -7.39
N ASP A 37 24.69 -1.99 -7.85
CA ASP A 37 23.81 -2.81 -7.01
C ASP A 37 24.62 -3.90 -6.28
N SER A 38 25.63 -4.47 -6.94
CA SER A 38 26.58 -5.42 -6.32
C SER A 38 27.31 -4.83 -5.12
N THR A 39 27.76 -3.57 -5.20
CA THR A 39 28.42 -2.88 -4.08
C THR A 39 27.46 -2.67 -2.92
N TYR A 40 26.19 -2.35 -3.20
CA TYR A 40 25.18 -2.23 -2.15
C TYR A 40 25.00 -3.54 -1.38
N TYR A 41 24.80 -4.65 -2.07
CA TYR A 41 24.63 -5.95 -1.41
C TYR A 41 25.91 -6.46 -0.72
N ASP A 42 27.10 -6.16 -1.28
CA ASP A 42 28.37 -6.38 -0.59
C ASP A 42 28.43 -5.60 0.73
N TRP A 43 27.99 -4.34 0.72
CA TRP A 43 27.98 -3.52 1.93
C TRP A 43 26.99 -4.04 2.98
N ILE A 44 25.80 -4.49 2.56
CA ILE A 44 24.82 -5.12 3.47
C ILE A 44 25.43 -6.34 4.16
N THR A 45 26.14 -7.18 3.39
CA THR A 45 26.72 -8.43 3.89
C THR A 45 27.90 -8.16 4.83
N ARG A 46 28.75 -7.19 4.50
CA ARG A 46 30.01 -6.94 5.21
C ARG A 46 29.89 -5.97 6.38
N PHE A 47 28.87 -5.12 6.40
CA PHE A 47 28.67 -4.10 7.43
C PHE A 47 27.30 -4.25 8.09
N PRO A 48 27.22 -5.00 9.22
CA PRO A 48 25.97 -5.23 9.93
C PRO A 48 25.24 -3.94 10.34
N GLU A 49 25.98 -2.88 10.70
CA GLU A 49 25.41 -1.56 11.01
C GLU A 49 24.64 -0.98 9.82
N PHE A 50 25.17 -1.13 8.60
CA PHE A 50 24.50 -0.65 7.40
C PHE A 50 23.23 -1.45 7.12
N SER A 51 23.30 -2.78 7.22
CA SER A 51 22.13 -3.66 7.11
C SER A 51 21.03 -3.28 8.11
N GLU A 52 21.39 -3.03 9.36
CA GLU A 52 20.44 -2.63 10.40
C GLU A 52 19.82 -1.25 10.12
N ASN A 53 20.62 -0.28 9.67
CA ASN A 53 20.12 1.04 9.31
C ASN A 53 19.16 1.00 8.11
N ILE A 54 19.38 0.10 7.16
CA ILE A 54 18.47 -0.11 6.03
C ILE A 54 17.13 -0.67 6.49
N LYS A 55 17.13 -1.68 7.36
CA LYS A 55 15.90 -2.22 7.95
C LYS A 55 15.12 -1.15 8.71
N LYS A 56 15.81 -0.29 9.47
CA LYS A 56 15.19 0.85 10.15
C LYS A 56 14.57 1.84 9.17
N ALA A 57 15.29 2.21 8.11
CA ALA A 57 14.77 3.09 7.06
C ALA A 57 13.51 2.50 6.38
N GLU A 58 13.49 1.20 6.08
CA GLU A 58 12.32 0.53 5.52
C GLU A 58 11.13 0.52 6.48
N ALA A 59 11.38 0.29 7.77
CA ALA A 59 10.35 0.33 8.81
C ALA A 59 9.77 1.75 8.99
N GLU A 60 10.62 2.77 8.99
CA GLU A 60 10.21 4.18 9.04
C GLU A 60 9.34 4.55 7.84
N ARG A 61 9.73 4.16 6.64
CA ARG A 61 8.93 4.35 5.42
C ARG A 61 7.57 3.65 5.55
N MET A 62 7.56 2.40 6.00
CA MET A 62 6.32 1.65 6.16
C MET A 62 5.40 2.29 7.20
N ALA A 63 5.94 2.79 8.31
CA ALA A 63 5.18 3.52 9.32
C ALA A 63 4.53 4.80 8.74
N PHE A 64 5.27 5.53 7.90
CA PHE A 64 4.73 6.68 7.17
C PHE A 64 3.57 6.27 6.23
N PHE A 65 3.73 5.21 5.43
CA PHE A 65 2.66 4.72 4.56
C PHE A 65 1.42 4.29 5.33
N VAL A 66 1.59 3.59 6.46
CA VAL A 66 0.47 3.20 7.32
C VAL A 66 -0.27 4.44 7.85
N ALA A 67 0.46 5.49 8.25
CA ALA A 67 -0.16 6.72 8.72
C ALA A 67 -0.98 7.42 7.62
N GLU A 68 -0.43 7.55 6.41
CA GLU A 68 -1.14 8.14 5.27
C GLU A 68 -2.31 7.28 4.78
N ALA A 69 -2.17 5.95 4.82
CA ALA A 69 -3.25 5.03 4.51
C ALA A 69 -4.42 5.20 5.50
N LYS A 70 -4.15 5.33 6.81
CA LYS A 70 -5.18 5.59 7.83
C LYS A 70 -5.91 6.92 7.59
N LYS A 71 -5.18 8.00 7.28
CA LYS A 71 -5.79 9.30 6.94
C LYS A 71 -6.67 9.21 5.70
N SER A 72 -6.17 8.53 4.66
CA SER A 72 -6.90 8.32 3.41
C SER A 72 -8.14 7.47 3.60
N LEU A 73 -8.05 6.41 4.40
CA LEU A 73 -9.17 5.57 4.78
C LEU A 73 -10.27 6.37 5.50
N LEU A 74 -9.90 7.24 6.45
CA LEU A 74 -10.86 8.10 7.14
C LEU A 74 -11.59 9.05 6.18
N ARG A 75 -10.86 9.70 5.25
CA ARG A 75 -11.48 10.55 4.22
C ARG A 75 -12.44 9.76 3.33
N LYS A 76 -12.08 8.52 2.98
CA LYS A 76 -12.93 7.62 2.22
C LYS A 76 -14.18 7.19 3.00
N ILE A 77 -14.08 6.94 4.31
CA ILE A 77 -15.23 6.58 5.15
C ILE A 77 -16.20 7.76 5.32
N GLN A 78 -15.67 8.99 5.43
CA GLN A 78 -16.49 10.19 5.67
C GLN A 78 -17.05 10.81 4.39
N GLY A 79 -16.41 10.57 3.24
CA GLY A 79 -16.54 11.44 2.09
C GLY A 79 -15.83 12.77 2.31
N TYR A 80 -15.56 13.51 1.25
CA TYR A 80 -14.87 14.80 1.34
C TYR A 80 -15.19 15.71 0.15
N THR A 81 -15.09 17.02 0.35
CA THR A 81 -15.28 18.02 -0.71
C THR A 81 -13.93 18.62 -1.08
N VAL A 82 -13.65 18.73 -2.38
CA VAL A 82 -12.44 19.40 -2.92
C VAL A 82 -12.87 20.62 -3.70
N GLN A 83 -12.19 21.75 -3.46
CA GLN A 83 -12.39 22.96 -4.26
C GLN A 83 -11.51 22.91 -5.50
N GLU A 84 -12.12 22.79 -6.68
CA GLU A 84 -11.44 22.91 -7.97
C GLU A 84 -11.47 24.37 -8.42
N LYS A 85 -10.29 24.95 -8.66
CA LYS A 85 -10.14 26.33 -9.15
C LYS A 85 -9.89 26.33 -10.65
N HIS A 86 -10.85 26.85 -11.42
CA HIS A 86 -10.70 27.06 -12.85
C HIS A 86 -10.35 28.53 -13.11
N ILE A 87 -9.15 28.76 -13.64
CA ILE A 87 -8.65 30.10 -13.98
C ILE A 87 -8.66 30.22 -15.51
N THR A 88 -9.47 31.12 -16.03
CA THR A 88 -9.49 31.47 -17.45
C THR A 88 -8.63 32.71 -17.64
N THR A 89 -7.52 32.59 -18.38
CA THR A 89 -6.66 33.72 -18.77
C THR A 89 -6.96 34.15 -20.20
N VAL A 90 -6.89 35.45 -20.45
CA VAL A 90 -7.01 36.06 -21.78
C VAL A 90 -5.81 36.95 -22.06
N GLY A 91 -5.55 37.23 -23.34
CA GLY A 91 -4.54 38.20 -23.76
C GLY A 91 -4.81 39.57 -23.15
N SER A 92 -3.80 40.17 -22.54
CA SER A 92 -3.93 41.49 -21.91
C SER A 92 -3.77 42.66 -22.89
N GLY A 93 -3.43 42.40 -24.15
CA GLY A 93 -3.03 43.40 -25.14
C GLY A 93 -1.67 44.03 -24.88
N LYS A 94 -0.94 43.59 -23.83
CA LYS A 94 0.44 44.01 -23.52
C LYS A 94 1.41 42.91 -23.90
N TYR A 95 2.55 43.27 -24.49
CA TYR A 95 3.57 42.32 -24.94
C TYR A 95 4.83 42.47 -24.08
N ASP A 96 5.52 41.36 -23.81
CA ASP A 96 6.82 41.35 -23.14
C ASP A 96 7.93 41.85 -24.09
N ILE A 97 9.15 41.97 -23.57
CA ILE A 97 10.34 42.38 -24.33
C ILE A 97 10.69 41.43 -25.50
N ASN A 98 10.15 40.22 -25.52
CA ASN A 98 10.33 39.21 -26.57
C ASN A 98 9.13 39.16 -27.53
N GLY A 99 8.16 40.08 -27.42
CA GLY A 99 6.97 40.14 -28.26
C GLY A 99 5.88 39.11 -27.89
N LYS A 100 5.95 38.47 -26.71
CA LYS A 100 4.94 37.52 -26.24
C LYS A 100 3.85 38.25 -25.44
N GLU A 101 2.58 37.99 -25.76
CA GLU A 101 1.46 38.62 -25.06
C GLU A 101 1.39 38.17 -23.60
N ILE A 102 1.30 39.13 -22.68
CA ILE A 102 1.19 38.92 -21.25
C ILE A 102 -0.24 38.45 -20.94
N PRO A 103 -0.46 37.30 -20.29
CA PRO A 103 -1.80 36.83 -19.93
C PRO A 103 -2.36 37.63 -18.74
N ARG A 104 -3.65 37.98 -18.81
CA ARG A 104 -4.43 38.52 -17.68
C ARG A 104 -5.52 37.52 -17.28
N ILE A 105 -5.73 37.32 -15.98
CA ILE A 105 -6.84 36.50 -15.47
C ILE A 105 -8.16 37.22 -15.76
N LYS A 106 -9.05 36.58 -16.54
CA LYS A 106 -10.39 37.08 -16.86
C LYS A 106 -11.41 36.64 -15.82
N GLU A 107 -11.33 35.39 -15.40
CA GLU A 107 -12.32 34.78 -14.51
C GLU A 107 -11.67 33.69 -13.66
N GLN A 108 -12.06 33.63 -12.39
CA GLN A 108 -11.72 32.55 -11.48
C GLN A 108 -13.03 31.92 -10.99
N LYS A 109 -13.30 30.69 -11.41
CA LYS A 109 -14.45 29.91 -10.94
C LYS A 109 -13.97 28.90 -9.90
N ILE A 110 -14.57 28.92 -8.72
CA ILE A 110 -14.35 27.93 -7.66
C ILE A 110 -15.53 26.96 -7.71
N VAL A 111 -15.25 25.68 -7.88
CA VAL A 111 -16.27 24.62 -7.91
C VAL A 111 -16.00 23.66 -6.76
N ASP A 112 -16.98 23.47 -5.89
CA ASP A 112 -16.93 22.47 -4.84
C ASP A 112 -17.36 21.12 -5.41
N LYS A 113 -16.43 20.17 -5.47
CA LYS A 113 -16.67 18.80 -5.92
C LYS A 113 -16.70 17.86 -4.73
N HIS A 114 -17.88 17.30 -4.47
CA HIS A 114 -18.08 16.35 -3.39
C HIS A 114 -17.77 14.92 -3.84
N TYR A 115 -16.94 14.22 -3.07
CA TYR A 115 -16.62 12.80 -3.21
C TYR A 115 -17.36 12.05 -2.10
N GLN A 116 -18.27 11.16 -2.50
CA GLN A 116 -19.05 10.36 -1.57
C GLN A 116 -18.18 9.38 -0.78
N PRO A 117 -18.65 8.93 0.39
CA PRO A 117 -18.03 7.83 1.09
C PRO A 117 -17.85 6.58 0.22
N ASP A 118 -16.71 5.92 0.35
CA ASP A 118 -16.38 4.67 -0.33
C ASP A 118 -16.99 3.49 0.42
N THR A 119 -18.02 2.88 -0.16
CA THR A 119 -18.77 1.78 0.47
C THR A 119 -17.88 0.58 0.79
N ALA A 120 -16.91 0.25 -0.06
CA ALA A 120 -16.01 -0.88 0.17
C ALA A 120 -15.09 -0.59 1.36
N ALA A 121 -14.53 0.63 1.44
CA ALA A 121 -13.72 1.06 2.57
C ALA A 121 -14.49 1.00 3.90
N ILE A 122 -15.77 1.38 3.89
CA ILE A 122 -16.67 1.26 5.05
C ILE A 122 -16.88 -0.21 5.43
N ILE A 123 -17.26 -1.06 4.46
CA ILE A 123 -17.48 -2.49 4.68
C ILE A 123 -16.23 -3.14 5.30
N PHE A 124 -15.05 -2.94 4.70
CA PHE A 124 -13.81 -3.51 5.23
C PHE A 124 -13.47 -3.01 6.64
N THR A 125 -13.76 -1.75 6.93
CA THR A 125 -13.52 -1.19 8.27
C THR A 125 -14.44 -1.84 9.31
N LEU A 126 -15.72 -2.00 8.98
CA LEU A 126 -16.70 -2.62 9.87
C LEU A 126 -16.45 -4.12 10.05
N THR A 127 -16.19 -4.86 8.96
CA THR A 127 -15.94 -6.31 9.02
C THR A 127 -14.70 -6.66 9.82
N ASN A 128 -13.65 -5.81 9.77
CA ASN A 128 -12.40 -6.04 10.49
C ASN A 128 -12.40 -5.45 11.91
N GLY A 129 -13.07 -4.32 12.12
CA GLY A 129 -13.12 -3.63 13.41
C GLY A 129 -14.22 -4.14 14.35
N GLU A 130 -15.32 -4.65 13.81
CA GLU A 130 -16.47 -5.16 14.55
C GLU A 130 -17.02 -6.46 13.91
N PRO A 131 -16.21 -7.54 13.82
CA PRO A 131 -16.55 -8.76 13.11
C PRO A 131 -17.79 -9.47 13.68
N GLU A 132 -18.06 -9.39 14.98
CA GLU A 132 -19.24 -10.06 15.55
C GLU A 132 -20.56 -9.56 14.94
N ASN A 133 -20.64 -8.27 14.64
CA ASN A 133 -21.82 -7.64 14.06
C ASN A 133 -21.78 -7.57 12.53
N TRP A 134 -20.59 -7.50 11.93
CA TRP A 134 -20.43 -7.19 10.50
C TRP A 134 -19.68 -8.24 9.69
N LYS A 135 -19.22 -9.35 10.28
CA LYS A 135 -18.59 -10.42 9.49
C LYS A 135 -19.53 -10.90 8.41
N ASN A 136 -18.98 -11.10 7.22
CA ASN A 136 -19.75 -11.65 6.12
C ASN A 136 -20.17 -13.08 6.48
N ARG A 137 -21.47 -13.30 6.69
CA ARG A 137 -22.01 -14.62 7.03
C ARG A 137 -22.05 -15.45 5.76
N GLN A 138 -21.23 -16.49 5.72
CA GLN A 138 -21.31 -17.52 4.69
C GLN A 138 -22.19 -18.65 5.21
N ASN A 139 -23.33 -18.87 4.58
CA ASN A 139 -24.09 -20.11 4.73
C ASN A 139 -23.58 -21.07 3.67
N ASN A 140 -22.67 -21.96 4.05
CA ASN A 140 -22.20 -23.03 3.17
C ASN A 140 -23.02 -24.28 3.47
N GLU A 141 -23.90 -24.65 2.54
CA GLU A 141 -24.53 -25.96 2.54
C GLU A 141 -23.55 -26.94 1.90
N VAL A 142 -23.00 -27.86 2.69
CA VAL A 142 -22.11 -28.89 2.18
C VAL A 142 -22.98 -30.09 1.81
N THR A 143 -23.07 -30.38 0.52
CA THR A 143 -23.76 -31.56 -0.01
C THR A 143 -22.79 -32.44 -0.81
N GLY A 144 -23.14 -33.71 -0.94
CA GLY A 144 -22.42 -34.66 -1.76
C GLY A 144 -22.66 -34.40 -3.25
N LYS A 145 -22.02 -35.23 -4.10
CA LYS A 145 -22.20 -35.14 -5.55
C LYS A 145 -23.68 -35.16 -5.92
N ASP A 146 -24.11 -34.20 -6.74
CA ASP A 146 -25.49 -34.00 -7.19
C ASP A 146 -26.49 -33.62 -6.08
N GLY A 147 -26.04 -32.96 -5.01
CA GLY A 147 -26.91 -32.50 -3.91
C GLY A 147 -27.39 -33.62 -2.98
N LYS A 148 -26.80 -34.81 -3.11
CA LYS A 148 -27.12 -35.97 -2.26
C LYS A 148 -26.51 -35.82 -0.87
N ASP A 149 -27.06 -36.53 0.09
CA ASP A 149 -26.48 -36.63 1.42
C ASP A 149 -25.02 -37.13 1.33
N LEU A 150 -24.10 -36.39 1.98
CA LEU A 150 -22.67 -36.69 2.04
C LEU A 150 -22.40 -38.07 2.64
N PHE A 151 -23.27 -38.51 3.55
CA PHE A 151 -23.06 -39.73 4.32
C PHE A 151 -24.16 -40.77 4.12
N GLY A 152 -25.13 -40.53 3.23
CA GLY A 152 -26.25 -41.45 3.01
C GLY A 152 -25.88 -42.84 2.45
N GLN A 153 -24.59 -43.10 2.18
CA GLN A 153 -24.06 -44.41 1.80
C GLN A 153 -23.32 -45.15 2.92
N LEU A 154 -23.06 -44.49 4.05
CA LEU A 154 -22.38 -45.07 5.20
C LEU A 154 -23.41 -45.47 6.25
N THR A 155 -23.15 -46.59 6.94
CA THR A 155 -23.93 -46.94 8.13
C THR A 155 -23.46 -46.13 9.33
N ASP A 156 -24.30 -46.02 10.36
CA ASP A 156 -23.98 -45.31 11.61
C ASP A 156 -22.67 -45.83 12.23
N GLU A 157 -22.45 -47.15 12.19
CA GLU A 157 -21.24 -47.81 12.70
C GLU A 157 -19.98 -47.42 11.92
N GLU A 158 -20.07 -47.24 10.60
CA GLU A 158 -18.95 -46.82 9.75
C GLU A 158 -18.64 -45.32 9.93
N LEU A 159 -19.66 -44.51 10.18
CA LEU A 159 -19.54 -43.10 10.53
C LEU A 159 -18.82 -42.92 11.87
N ASP A 160 -19.24 -43.65 12.90
CA ASP A 160 -18.64 -43.60 14.23
C ASP A 160 -17.17 -44.02 14.20
N ALA A 161 -16.83 -45.07 13.44
CA ALA A 161 -15.44 -45.50 13.26
C ALA A 161 -14.58 -44.42 12.59
N ARG A 162 -15.12 -43.72 11.59
CA ARG A 162 -14.43 -42.61 10.89
C ARG A 162 -14.25 -41.40 11.77
N ILE A 163 -15.25 -41.05 12.58
CA ILE A 163 -15.15 -39.95 13.56
C ILE A 163 -14.03 -40.26 14.55
N ALA A 164 -14.01 -41.46 15.13
CA ALA A 164 -12.98 -41.87 16.09
C ALA A 164 -11.56 -41.90 15.49
N GLU A 165 -11.42 -42.23 14.19
CA GLU A 165 -10.13 -42.17 13.49
C GLU A 165 -9.65 -40.72 13.31
N LEU A 166 -10.56 -39.81 12.94
CA LEU A 166 -10.26 -38.40 12.71
C LEU A 166 -9.91 -37.67 14.01
N GLU A 167 -10.63 -37.94 15.10
CA GLU A 167 -10.33 -37.40 16.43
C GLU A 167 -8.91 -37.78 16.88
N LYS A 168 -8.52 -39.06 16.71
CA LYS A 168 -7.14 -39.52 17.00
C LYS A 168 -6.05 -38.84 16.17
N LYS A 169 -6.39 -38.31 14.99
CA LYS A 169 -5.46 -37.57 14.12
C LYS A 169 -5.37 -36.09 14.50
N LEU A 170 -6.41 -35.54 15.11
CA LEU A 170 -6.47 -34.15 15.57
C LEU A 170 -5.78 -33.92 16.92
N ASP A 171 -5.77 -34.93 17.79
CA ASP A 171 -5.10 -34.91 19.10
C ASP A 171 -3.58 -35.19 19.04
N LYS A 172 -2.96 -35.17 17.84
CA LYS A 172 -1.52 -35.32 17.62
C LYS A 172 -0.91 -34.03 17.08
#